data_AF-A0A9X4E9R7-F1
#
_entry.id   AF-A0A9X4E9R7-F1
#
_cell.length_a   1.000
_cell.length_b   1.000
_cell.length_c   1.000
_cell.angle_alpha   90.00
_cell.angle_beta   90.00
_cell.angle_gamma   90.00
#
_symmetry.space_group_name_H-M   'P 1'
#
loop_
_entity.id
_entity.type
_entity.pdbx_description
1 polymer ?
#
loop_
_entity_poly.entity_id
_entity_poly.type
_entity_poly.pdbx_seq_one_letter_code
_entity_poly.pdbx_strand_id
1 'polypeptide(L)'
;MSVTTESVGQRFKGLDTWSTADVLEALWAGQDRAVAACLAVLPTLGAAVDEAMARLEQGGRLIYVGAGTSAVLAALDGLELGPTFGWPRERLSLILAGISDLATGFDGSVEDDGDEGARRVAATGCGPLDVVVAISAGGRSAFTIEALAEGGRRGALTIAVACTPTAPLFAAAAHRIAVLTGDEVVAGSTRLGAGTAQKAVLNLFSTTLMVRMGATYDNLMVNVRIDNVKLRQRAADMLVRITGSSEADALAALDQAGGGVKTAALLLAGHTAEGAAQALETTGGRLRAALALPPA
;
A
#
# COMPACT_ATOMS: atom_id res chain seq x y z
N MET A 1 -9.01 -26.32 -17.29
CA MET A 1 -10.00 -25.24 -17.47
C MET A 1 -9.34 -23.95 -17.04
N SER A 2 -9.50 -22.87 -17.81
CA SER A 2 -8.92 -21.55 -17.48
C SER A 2 -9.62 -21.01 -16.23
N VAL A 3 -8.89 -20.80 -15.14
CA VAL A 3 -9.42 -20.18 -13.91
C VAL A 3 -9.42 -18.68 -14.14
N THR A 4 -10.58 -18.13 -14.53
CA THR A 4 -10.83 -16.69 -14.63
C THR A 4 -11.65 -16.21 -13.45
N THR A 5 -11.56 -14.92 -13.11
CA THR A 5 -12.42 -14.30 -12.08
C THR A 5 -13.92 -14.40 -12.39
N GLU A 6 -14.26 -14.56 -13.67
CA GLU A 6 -15.65 -14.68 -14.16
C GLU A 6 -16.19 -16.12 -14.14
N SER A 7 -15.42 -17.09 -13.63
CA SER A 7 -15.83 -18.49 -13.65
C SER A 7 -17.05 -18.72 -12.76
N VAL A 8 -18.04 -19.46 -13.28
CA VAL A 8 -19.21 -19.88 -12.49
C VAL A 8 -18.85 -21.14 -11.71
N GLY A 9 -18.53 -20.97 -10.43
CA GLY A 9 -18.17 -22.09 -9.56
C GLY A 9 -19.34 -23.04 -9.35
N GLN A 10 -19.23 -24.27 -9.88
CA GLN A 10 -20.28 -25.29 -9.78
C GLN A 10 -20.69 -25.60 -8.34
N ARG A 11 -19.77 -25.40 -7.38
CA ARG A 11 -20.00 -25.52 -5.93
C ARG A 11 -21.11 -24.59 -5.43
N PHE A 12 -21.32 -23.44 -6.05
CA PHE A 12 -22.27 -22.40 -5.60
C PHE A 12 -23.59 -22.45 -6.38
N LYS A 13 -23.86 -23.51 -7.13
CA LYS A 13 -25.13 -23.67 -7.85
C LYS A 13 -26.30 -23.67 -6.87
N GLY A 14 -27.28 -22.79 -7.12
CA GLY A 14 -28.46 -22.62 -6.27
C GLY A 14 -28.17 -21.84 -4.98
N LEU A 15 -27.11 -21.01 -4.94
CA LEU A 15 -26.75 -20.18 -3.79
C LEU A 15 -27.95 -19.38 -3.24
N ASP A 16 -28.85 -18.93 -4.11
CA ASP A 16 -30.07 -18.18 -3.78
C ASP A 16 -31.11 -19.00 -3.00
N THR A 17 -31.00 -20.34 -2.99
CA THR A 17 -31.89 -21.23 -2.25
C THR A 17 -31.24 -21.81 -0.98
N TRP A 18 -29.98 -21.47 -0.70
CA TRP A 18 -29.28 -21.94 0.50
C TRP A 18 -29.82 -21.25 1.75
N SER A 19 -29.58 -21.86 2.92
CA SER A 19 -29.89 -21.17 4.17
C SER A 19 -28.98 -19.95 4.34
N THR A 20 -29.43 -18.94 5.08
CA THR A 20 -28.60 -17.77 5.41
C THR A 20 -27.27 -18.18 6.05
N ALA A 21 -27.27 -19.20 6.92
CA ALA A 21 -26.07 -19.70 7.56
C ALA A 21 -25.07 -20.26 6.54
N ASP A 22 -25.52 -21.11 5.62
CA ASP A 22 -24.66 -21.70 4.59
C ASP A 22 -24.08 -20.64 3.64
N VAL A 23 -24.87 -19.61 3.29
CA VAL A 23 -24.38 -18.49 2.48
C VAL A 23 -23.28 -17.72 3.22
N LEU A 24 -23.45 -17.42 4.51
CA LEU A 24 -22.45 -16.74 5.33
C LEU A 24 -21.17 -17.57 5.47
N GLU A 25 -21.29 -18.87 5.71
CA GLU A 25 -20.14 -19.78 5.78
C GLU A 25 -19.38 -19.87 4.46
N ALA A 26 -20.09 -19.93 3.33
CA ALA A 26 -19.47 -19.93 2.01
C ALA A 26 -18.73 -18.61 1.72
N LEU A 27 -19.33 -17.46 2.07
CA LEU A 27 -18.70 -16.15 1.95
C LEU A 27 -17.44 -16.06 2.82
N TRP A 28 -17.51 -16.49 4.09
CA TRP A 28 -16.37 -16.53 5.00
C TRP A 28 -15.23 -17.40 4.47
N ALA A 29 -15.53 -18.62 4.01
CA ALA A 29 -14.55 -19.52 3.42
C ALA A 29 -13.92 -18.94 2.13
N GLY A 30 -14.64 -18.09 1.40
CA GLY A 30 -14.11 -17.29 0.30
C GLY A 30 -13.04 -16.29 0.76
N GLN A 31 -13.30 -15.57 1.85
CA GLN A 31 -12.37 -14.60 2.43
C GLN A 31 -11.10 -15.27 2.95
N ASP A 32 -11.24 -16.36 3.71
CA ASP A 32 -10.12 -17.13 4.27
C ASP A 32 -9.18 -17.64 3.16
N ARG A 33 -9.77 -18.26 2.12
CA ARG A 33 -9.02 -18.71 0.93
C ARG A 33 -8.28 -17.56 0.24
N ALA A 34 -8.92 -16.40 0.10
CA ALA A 34 -8.32 -15.25 -0.56
C ALA A 34 -7.08 -14.72 0.19
N VAL A 35 -7.16 -14.66 1.53
CA VAL A 35 -6.00 -14.29 2.36
C VAL A 35 -4.90 -15.35 2.26
N ALA A 36 -5.25 -16.63 2.35
CA ALA A 36 -4.29 -17.73 2.23
C ALA A 36 -3.56 -17.74 0.87
N ALA A 37 -4.26 -17.40 -0.21
CA ALA A 37 -3.68 -17.31 -1.55
C ALA A 37 -2.52 -16.29 -1.66
N CYS A 38 -2.48 -15.29 -0.78
CA CYS A 38 -1.40 -14.29 -0.77
C CYS A 38 -0.04 -14.89 -0.38
N LEU A 39 -0.01 -16.02 0.34
CA LEU A 39 1.24 -16.67 0.75
C LEU A 39 2.11 -17.08 -0.46
N ALA A 40 1.47 -17.52 -1.55
CA ALA A 40 2.18 -17.97 -2.74
C ALA A 40 2.91 -16.85 -3.48
N VAL A 41 2.49 -15.59 -3.31
CA VAL A 41 3.08 -14.44 -4.02
C VAL A 41 4.15 -13.70 -3.22
N LEU A 42 4.39 -14.08 -1.96
CA LEU A 42 5.35 -13.38 -1.09
C LEU A 42 6.77 -13.27 -1.70
N PRO A 43 7.34 -14.29 -2.37
CA PRO A 43 8.66 -14.14 -2.98
C PRO A 43 8.70 -13.07 -4.08
N THR A 44 7.72 -13.07 -4.99
CA THR A 44 7.62 -12.07 -6.05
C THR A 44 7.31 -10.69 -5.49
N LEU A 45 6.47 -10.60 -4.46
CA LEU A 45 6.17 -9.35 -3.77
C LEU A 45 7.42 -8.78 -3.08
N GLY A 46 8.24 -9.65 -2.47
CA GLY A 46 9.51 -9.26 -1.86
C GLY A 46 10.48 -8.68 -2.88
N ALA A 47 10.62 -9.31 -4.05
CA ALA A 47 11.45 -8.76 -5.13
C ALA A 47 10.95 -7.40 -5.63
N ALA A 48 9.62 -7.24 -5.75
CA ALA A 48 9.00 -5.97 -6.11
C ALA A 48 9.25 -4.88 -5.05
N VAL A 49 9.18 -5.23 -3.77
CA VAL A 49 9.52 -4.34 -2.64
C VAL A 49 10.97 -3.89 -2.71
N ASP A 50 11.93 -4.81 -2.86
CA ASP A 50 13.35 -4.47 -2.88
C ASP A 50 13.70 -3.55 -4.06
N GLU A 51 13.10 -3.78 -5.23
CA GLU A 51 13.32 -2.95 -6.41
C GLU A 51 12.62 -1.58 -6.31
N ALA A 52 11.44 -1.52 -5.68
CA ALA A 52 10.74 -0.29 -5.38
C ALA A 52 11.52 0.55 -4.35
N MET A 53 12.03 -0.08 -3.29
CA MET A 53 12.86 0.57 -2.26
C MET A 53 14.02 1.35 -2.87
N ALA A 54 14.80 0.72 -3.77
CA ALA A 54 15.97 1.35 -4.39
C ALA A 54 15.64 2.66 -5.13
N ARG A 55 14.44 2.76 -5.71
CA ARG A 55 13.97 3.95 -6.42
C ARG A 55 13.37 5.00 -5.48
N LEU A 56 12.59 4.54 -4.50
CA LEU A 56 11.97 5.42 -3.52
C LEU A 56 13.00 6.06 -2.58
N GLU A 57 14.10 5.38 -2.23
CA GLU A 57 15.19 6.00 -1.45
C GLU A 57 15.86 7.17 -2.20
N GLN A 58 15.81 7.19 -3.53
CA GLN A 58 16.32 8.27 -4.38
C GLN A 58 15.30 9.40 -4.62
N GLY A 59 14.17 9.40 -3.89
CA GLY A 59 13.15 10.43 -4.00
C GLY A 59 12.01 10.13 -4.98
N GLY A 60 11.94 8.91 -5.50
CA GLY A 60 10.85 8.45 -6.38
C GLY A 60 9.44 8.52 -5.77
N ARG A 61 8.39 8.38 -6.59
CA ARG A 61 7.00 8.44 -6.13
C ARG A 61 6.29 7.10 -6.26
N LEU A 62 5.27 6.90 -5.43
CA LEU A 62 4.31 5.81 -5.58
C LEU A 62 3.12 6.29 -6.41
N ILE A 63 2.84 5.59 -7.51
CA ILE A 63 1.74 5.88 -8.42
C ILE A 63 0.81 4.67 -8.42
N TYR A 64 -0.34 4.80 -7.78
CA TYR A 64 -1.36 3.75 -7.76
C TYR A 64 -2.32 3.91 -8.93
N VAL A 65 -2.62 2.80 -9.62
CA VAL A 65 -3.50 2.76 -10.78
C VAL A 65 -4.55 1.66 -10.58
N GLY A 66 -5.81 1.98 -10.89
CA GLY A 66 -6.85 0.96 -10.97
C GLY A 66 -8.19 1.53 -11.41
N ALA A 67 -9.19 0.67 -11.46
CA ALA A 67 -10.58 1.02 -11.71
C ALA A 67 -11.53 0.31 -10.73
N GLY A 68 -12.75 0.85 -10.57
CA GLY A 68 -13.80 0.26 -9.73
C GLY A 68 -13.34 -0.05 -8.30
N THR A 69 -13.65 -1.24 -7.79
CA THR A 69 -13.21 -1.66 -6.45
C THR A 69 -11.68 -1.66 -6.30
N SER A 70 -10.94 -2.08 -7.33
CA SER A 70 -9.47 -2.07 -7.28
C SER A 70 -8.91 -0.65 -7.11
N ALA A 71 -9.53 0.35 -7.73
CA ALA A 71 -9.16 1.76 -7.53
C ALA A 71 -9.40 2.23 -6.08
N VAL A 72 -10.52 1.84 -5.46
CA VAL A 72 -10.80 2.20 -4.06
C VAL A 72 -9.75 1.62 -3.12
N LEU A 73 -9.38 0.35 -3.33
CA LEU A 73 -8.38 -0.32 -2.50
C LEU A 73 -6.99 0.30 -2.68
N ALA A 74 -6.64 0.68 -3.91
CA ALA A 74 -5.41 1.41 -4.21
C ALA A 74 -5.38 2.78 -3.51
N ALA A 75 -6.50 3.51 -3.55
CA ALA A 75 -6.66 4.79 -2.88
C ALA A 75 -6.53 4.64 -1.36
N LEU A 76 -7.20 3.64 -0.77
CA LEU A 76 -7.18 3.37 0.65
C LEU A 76 -5.74 3.16 1.13
N ASP A 77 -5.00 2.25 0.49
CA ASP A 77 -3.61 1.97 0.86
C ASP A 77 -2.72 3.21 0.72
N GLY A 78 -2.77 3.89 -0.42
CA GLY A 78 -1.95 5.08 -0.68
C GLY A 78 -2.25 6.25 0.29
N LEU A 79 -3.52 6.53 0.56
CA LEU A 79 -3.93 7.63 1.43
C LEU A 79 -3.57 7.38 2.90
N GLU A 80 -3.54 6.12 3.34
CA GLU A 80 -3.15 5.76 4.72
C GLU A 80 -1.64 5.88 4.97
N LEU A 81 -0.80 5.93 3.94
CA LEU A 81 0.66 6.09 4.10
C LEU A 81 1.05 7.42 4.77
N GLY A 82 0.35 8.50 4.45
CA GLY A 82 0.59 9.83 5.01
C GLY A 82 0.42 9.89 6.53
N PRO A 83 -0.78 9.61 7.08
CA PRO A 83 -1.01 9.65 8.53
C PRO A 83 -0.24 8.56 9.29
N THR A 84 -0.03 7.38 8.69
CA THR A 84 0.59 6.23 9.37
C THR A 84 2.11 6.30 9.41
N PHE A 85 2.74 6.63 8.29
CA PHE A 85 4.20 6.54 8.11
C PHE A 85 4.84 7.88 7.70
N GLY A 86 4.07 8.96 7.73
CA GLY A 86 4.54 10.30 7.39
C GLY A 86 4.83 10.49 5.90
N TRP A 87 4.34 9.59 5.02
CA TRP A 87 4.65 9.63 3.59
C TRP A 87 4.29 10.98 2.97
N PRO A 88 5.19 11.62 2.20
CA PRO A 88 4.92 12.94 1.61
C PRO A 88 3.80 12.87 0.57
N ARG A 89 2.89 13.86 0.59
CA ARG A 89 1.71 13.86 -0.30
C ARG A 89 2.13 14.00 -1.76
N GLU A 90 3.16 14.81 -2.01
CA GLU A 90 3.78 15.03 -3.32
C GLU A 90 4.47 13.78 -3.89
N ARG A 91 4.74 12.78 -3.05
CA ARG A 91 5.30 11.48 -3.45
C ARG A 91 4.24 10.39 -3.64
N LEU A 92 2.97 10.77 -3.68
CA LEU A 92 1.84 9.89 -3.96
C LEU A 92 1.04 10.43 -5.15
N SER A 93 0.72 9.56 -6.11
CA SER A 93 -0.23 9.85 -7.18
C SER A 93 -1.27 8.73 -7.27
N LEU A 94 -2.54 9.11 -7.41
CA LEU A 94 -3.66 8.18 -7.53
C LEU A 94 -4.33 8.37 -8.89
N ILE A 95 -4.20 7.38 -9.75
CA ILE A 95 -4.74 7.36 -11.12
C ILE A 95 -5.88 6.36 -11.17
N LEU A 96 -7.06 6.84 -10.77
CA LEU A 96 -8.22 6.01 -10.47
C LEU A 96 -9.33 6.27 -11.50
N ALA A 97 -9.71 5.25 -12.26
CA ALA A 97 -10.85 5.33 -13.16
C ALA A 97 -12.17 5.09 -12.42
N GLY A 98 -13.19 5.84 -12.80
CA GLY A 98 -14.57 5.63 -12.36
C GLY A 98 -14.88 6.17 -10.96
N ILE A 99 -13.95 6.92 -10.36
CA ILE A 99 -14.10 7.51 -9.03
C ILE A 99 -13.97 9.03 -9.13
N SER A 100 -15.10 9.71 -9.36
CA SER A 100 -15.21 11.17 -9.18
C SER A 100 -15.63 11.52 -7.76
N ASP A 101 -16.56 10.74 -7.19
CA ASP A 101 -17.04 10.84 -5.82
C ASP A 101 -17.46 9.44 -5.32
N LEU A 102 -16.91 9.02 -4.18
CA LEU A 102 -17.26 7.73 -3.57
C LEU A 102 -18.73 7.66 -3.13
N ALA A 103 -19.36 8.80 -2.83
CA ALA A 103 -20.77 8.86 -2.44
C ALA A 103 -21.72 8.60 -3.62
N THR A 104 -21.28 8.90 -4.85
CA THR A 104 -22.09 8.71 -6.06
C THR A 104 -21.92 7.33 -6.70
N GLY A 105 -20.96 6.53 -6.21
CA GLY A 105 -20.65 5.20 -6.74
C GLY A 105 -19.66 5.23 -7.90
N PHE A 106 -19.55 4.09 -8.61
CA PHE A 106 -18.54 3.85 -9.64
C PHE A 106 -19.15 3.90 -11.03
N ASP A 107 -18.55 4.66 -11.94
CA ASP A 107 -18.83 4.54 -13.36
C ASP A 107 -17.95 3.45 -13.96
N GLY A 108 -18.56 2.33 -14.37
CA GLY A 108 -17.84 1.21 -14.99
C GLY A 108 -17.45 1.46 -16.45
N SER A 109 -18.02 2.47 -17.11
CA SER A 109 -17.77 2.71 -18.55
C SER A 109 -16.35 3.20 -18.85
N VAL A 110 -15.65 3.74 -17.85
CA VAL A 110 -14.31 4.29 -18.01
C VAL A 110 -13.18 3.27 -17.83
N GLU A 111 -13.49 2.00 -17.52
CA GLU A 111 -12.48 0.93 -17.47
C GLU A 111 -11.91 0.59 -18.86
N ASP A 112 -12.66 0.90 -19.92
CA ASP A 112 -12.37 0.60 -21.32
C ASP A 112 -11.59 1.73 -22.03
N ASP A 113 -11.38 2.89 -21.39
CA ASP A 113 -10.62 4.02 -21.96
C ASP A 113 -9.11 3.89 -21.65
N GLY A 114 -8.42 3.12 -22.50
CA GLY A 114 -6.96 2.96 -22.43
C GLY A 114 -6.18 4.25 -22.63
N ASP A 115 -6.61 5.09 -23.57
CA ASP A 115 -5.95 6.36 -23.88
C ASP A 115 -5.97 7.29 -22.67
N GLU A 116 -7.08 7.34 -21.93
CA GLU A 116 -7.17 8.12 -20.69
C GLU A 116 -6.20 7.62 -19.62
N GLY A 117 -6.07 6.30 -19.46
CA GLY A 117 -5.10 5.70 -18.54
C GLY A 117 -3.67 6.17 -18.83
N ALA A 118 -3.24 6.04 -20.09
CA ALA A 118 -1.94 6.50 -20.54
C ALA A 118 -1.77 8.02 -20.37
N ARG A 119 -2.75 8.83 -20.78
CA ARG A 119 -2.71 10.30 -20.63
C ARG A 119 -2.53 10.72 -19.17
N ARG A 120 -3.26 10.10 -18.25
CA ARG A 120 -3.19 10.47 -16.82
C ARG A 120 -1.85 10.13 -16.19
N VAL A 121 -1.27 8.96 -16.51
CA VAL A 121 0.08 8.63 -16.06
C VAL A 121 1.11 9.58 -16.67
N ALA A 122 0.99 9.89 -17.96
CA ALA A 122 1.85 10.86 -18.62
C ALA A 122 1.81 12.25 -17.96
N ALA A 123 0.61 12.72 -17.59
CA ALA A 123 0.41 14.02 -16.96
C ALA A 123 1.06 14.13 -15.56
N THR A 124 1.35 13.02 -14.89
CA THR A 124 2.10 13.05 -13.61
C THR A 124 3.58 13.41 -13.80
N GLY A 125 4.09 13.42 -15.05
CA GLY A 125 5.52 13.48 -15.31
C GLY A 125 6.26 12.23 -14.80
N CYS A 126 5.60 11.07 -14.86
CA CYS A 126 6.18 9.78 -14.45
C CYS A 126 7.57 9.56 -15.07
N GLY A 127 8.50 9.03 -14.29
CA GLY A 127 9.89 8.82 -14.70
C GLY A 127 10.58 7.64 -14.02
N PRO A 128 11.90 7.48 -14.20
CA PRO A 128 12.62 6.24 -13.87
C PRO A 128 12.72 5.91 -12.37
N LEU A 129 12.54 6.91 -11.51
CA LEU A 129 12.50 6.72 -10.06
C LEU A 129 11.09 6.39 -9.55
N ASP A 130 10.06 6.50 -10.37
CA ASP A 130 8.70 6.23 -9.92
C ASP A 130 8.40 4.72 -9.93
N VAL A 131 7.42 4.35 -9.10
CA VAL A 131 6.90 3.00 -8.99
C VAL A 131 5.40 3.05 -9.29
N VAL A 132 4.99 2.41 -10.39
CA VAL A 132 3.60 2.31 -10.81
C VAL A 132 3.05 0.96 -10.37
N VAL A 133 2.06 0.99 -9.47
CA VAL A 133 1.37 -0.21 -8.95
C VAL A 133 -0.04 -0.24 -9.51
N ALA A 134 -0.27 -1.12 -10.48
CA ALA A 134 -1.56 -1.29 -11.13
C ALA A 134 -2.32 -2.49 -10.56
N ILE A 135 -3.59 -2.27 -10.22
CA ILE A 135 -4.43 -3.28 -9.58
C ILE A 135 -5.69 -3.49 -10.42
N SER A 136 -5.92 -4.74 -10.84
CA SER A 136 -7.13 -5.15 -11.57
C SER A 136 -7.41 -6.63 -11.34
N ALA A 137 -8.58 -6.97 -10.80
CA ALA A 137 -8.88 -8.36 -10.40
C ALA A 137 -8.82 -9.33 -11.59
N GLY A 138 -9.54 -9.03 -12.67
CA GLY A 138 -9.49 -9.80 -13.92
C GLY A 138 -8.30 -9.45 -14.82
N GLY A 139 -7.63 -8.32 -14.57
CA GLY A 139 -6.45 -7.88 -15.32
C GLY A 139 -6.73 -7.41 -16.75
N ARG A 140 -7.98 -7.05 -17.07
CA ARG A 140 -8.46 -6.75 -18.43
C ARG A 140 -8.80 -5.28 -18.69
N SER A 141 -8.88 -4.44 -17.66
CA SER A 141 -9.19 -3.02 -17.81
C SER A 141 -8.17 -2.35 -18.73
N ALA A 142 -8.64 -1.85 -19.88
CA ALA A 142 -7.79 -1.16 -20.86
C ALA A 142 -7.14 0.08 -20.23
N PHE A 143 -7.91 0.85 -19.45
CA PHE A 143 -7.39 1.98 -18.66
C PHE A 143 -6.17 1.57 -17.82
N THR A 144 -6.31 0.49 -17.05
CA THR A 144 -5.26 0.03 -16.12
C THR A 144 -4.03 -0.52 -16.86
N ILE A 145 -4.26 -1.24 -17.97
CA ILE A 145 -3.19 -1.81 -18.81
C ILE A 145 -2.36 -0.70 -19.45
N GLU A 146 -3.00 0.25 -20.12
CA GLU A 146 -2.31 1.32 -20.85
C GLU A 146 -1.65 2.33 -19.91
N ALA A 147 -2.24 2.60 -18.75
CA ALA A 147 -1.60 3.38 -17.68
C ALA A 147 -0.30 2.72 -17.20
N LEU A 148 -0.31 1.40 -16.94
CA LEU A 148 0.90 0.67 -16.54
C LEU A 148 1.95 0.67 -17.66
N ALA A 149 1.53 0.44 -18.91
CA ALA A 149 2.40 0.44 -20.08
C ALA A 149 3.06 1.81 -20.32
N GLU A 150 2.32 2.92 -20.17
CA GLU A 150 2.86 4.27 -20.22
C GLU A 150 3.93 4.49 -19.15
N GLY A 151 3.68 4.05 -17.91
CA GLY A 151 4.66 4.11 -16.83
C GLY A 151 5.97 3.38 -17.19
N GLY A 152 5.84 2.17 -17.74
CA GLY A 152 7.00 1.40 -18.23
C GLY A 152 7.75 2.08 -19.36
N ARG A 153 7.04 2.67 -20.34
CA ARG A 153 7.65 3.46 -21.43
C ARG A 153 8.43 4.68 -20.93
N ARG A 154 8.08 5.21 -19.76
CA ARG A 154 8.77 6.30 -19.08
C ARG A 154 9.90 5.85 -18.15
N GLY A 155 10.13 4.54 -18.06
CA GLY A 155 11.20 3.94 -17.28
C GLY A 155 10.85 3.66 -15.82
N ALA A 156 9.61 3.90 -15.39
CA ALA A 156 9.17 3.58 -14.03
C ALA A 156 9.18 2.06 -13.78
N LEU A 157 9.30 1.67 -12.51
CA LEU A 157 9.06 0.28 -12.12
C LEU A 157 7.56 -0.03 -12.25
N THR A 158 7.22 -1.08 -13.00
CA THR A 158 5.82 -1.50 -13.18
C THR A 158 5.50 -2.77 -12.40
N ILE A 159 4.54 -2.67 -11.49
CA ILE A 159 4.05 -3.76 -10.65
C ILE A 159 2.57 -3.96 -10.96
N ALA A 160 2.16 -5.19 -11.28
CA ALA A 160 0.77 -5.53 -11.54
C ALA A 160 0.24 -6.56 -10.54
N VAL A 161 -0.94 -6.29 -9.98
CA VAL A 161 -1.67 -7.20 -9.10
C VAL A 161 -2.97 -7.63 -9.77
N ALA A 162 -3.14 -8.94 -9.96
CA ALA A 162 -4.36 -9.53 -10.52
C ALA A 162 -4.67 -10.89 -9.88
N CYS A 163 -5.91 -11.35 -10.01
CA CYS A 163 -6.41 -12.58 -9.39
C CYS A 163 -6.63 -13.72 -10.39
N THR A 164 -5.93 -13.65 -11.53
CA THR A 164 -5.94 -14.66 -12.60
C THR A 164 -4.52 -14.85 -13.14
N PRO A 165 -4.10 -16.07 -13.50
CA PRO A 165 -2.71 -16.32 -13.88
C PRO A 165 -2.32 -15.72 -15.22
N THR A 166 -3.29 -15.46 -16.11
CA THR A 166 -3.07 -14.98 -17.48
C THR A 166 -3.67 -13.60 -17.71
N ALA A 167 -3.56 -12.72 -16.71
CA ALA A 167 -4.04 -11.33 -16.82
C ALA A 167 -3.31 -10.59 -17.94
N PRO A 168 -4.02 -9.97 -18.92
CA PRO A 168 -3.40 -9.12 -19.94
C PRO A 168 -2.50 -8.02 -19.36
N LEU A 169 -2.86 -7.44 -18.21
CA LEU A 169 -2.06 -6.47 -17.45
C LEU A 169 -0.62 -6.91 -17.18
N PHE A 170 -0.36 -8.22 -17.05
CA PHE A 170 0.99 -8.73 -16.79
C PHE A 170 1.97 -8.55 -17.95
N ALA A 171 1.48 -8.30 -19.17
CA ALA A 171 2.34 -8.00 -20.32
C ALA A 171 3.07 -6.66 -20.15
N ALA A 172 2.48 -5.70 -19.43
CA ALA A 172 3.06 -4.39 -19.17
C ALA A 172 3.85 -4.30 -17.84
N ALA A 173 3.95 -5.41 -17.08
CA ALA A 173 4.49 -5.43 -15.74
C ALA A 173 5.89 -6.08 -15.67
N ALA A 174 6.82 -5.41 -14.98
CA ALA A 174 8.09 -5.99 -14.57
C ALA A 174 7.88 -7.02 -13.45
N HIS A 175 7.03 -6.71 -12.46
CA HIS A 175 6.64 -7.65 -11.40
C HIS A 175 5.18 -8.05 -11.53
N ARG A 176 4.93 -9.37 -11.63
CA ARG A 176 3.60 -9.97 -11.84
C ARG A 176 3.13 -10.64 -10.55
N ILE A 177 2.20 -10.00 -9.85
CA ILE A 177 1.64 -10.51 -8.60
C ILE A 177 0.29 -11.16 -8.89
N ALA A 178 0.33 -12.46 -9.21
CA ALA A 178 -0.86 -13.26 -9.52
C ALA A 178 -1.41 -13.96 -8.26
N VAL A 179 -2.43 -13.39 -7.63
CA VAL A 179 -3.02 -13.92 -6.39
C VAL A 179 -4.21 -14.80 -6.72
N LEU A 180 -4.01 -16.12 -6.78
CA LEU A 180 -5.03 -17.05 -7.27
C LEU A 180 -6.09 -17.36 -6.20
N THR A 181 -7.11 -16.51 -6.12
CA THR A 181 -8.19 -16.61 -5.11
C THR A 181 -9.25 -17.68 -5.42
N GLY A 182 -9.27 -18.20 -6.65
CA GLY A 182 -10.28 -19.14 -7.14
C GLY A 182 -11.63 -18.47 -7.42
N ASP A 183 -12.67 -19.28 -7.59
CA ASP A 183 -14.02 -18.81 -7.93
C ASP A 183 -14.61 -17.96 -6.80
N GLU A 184 -15.31 -16.89 -7.18
CA GLU A 184 -16.11 -16.09 -6.26
C GLU A 184 -17.41 -16.81 -5.91
N VAL A 185 -17.89 -16.60 -4.68
CA VAL A 185 -19.17 -17.17 -4.21
C VAL A 185 -20.33 -16.65 -5.08
N VAL A 186 -20.30 -15.36 -5.39
CA VAL A 186 -21.14 -14.76 -6.43
C VAL A 186 -20.27 -14.57 -7.66
N ALA A 187 -20.51 -15.35 -8.72
CA ALA A 187 -19.70 -15.34 -9.93
C ALA A 187 -19.51 -13.91 -10.49
N GLY A 188 -18.27 -13.55 -10.81
CA GLY A 188 -17.90 -12.21 -11.31
C GLY A 188 -17.86 -11.11 -10.25
N SER A 189 -18.29 -11.35 -9.01
CA SER A 189 -18.25 -10.35 -7.93
C SER A 189 -16.86 -10.24 -7.30
N THR A 190 -15.89 -9.74 -8.06
CA THR A 190 -14.49 -9.63 -7.63
C THR A 190 -14.24 -8.64 -6.50
N ARG A 191 -15.26 -7.89 -6.07
CA ARG A 191 -15.20 -7.09 -4.84
C ARG A 191 -15.10 -7.94 -3.57
N LEU A 192 -15.29 -9.25 -3.68
CA LEU A 192 -15.24 -10.21 -2.57
C LEU A 192 -13.82 -10.75 -2.38
N GLY A 193 -13.54 -12.02 -2.71
CA GLY A 193 -12.26 -12.67 -2.44
C GLY A 193 -11.09 -11.96 -3.12
N ALA A 194 -11.22 -11.64 -4.41
CA ALA A 194 -10.19 -10.91 -5.14
C ALA A 194 -9.89 -9.53 -4.51
N GLY A 195 -10.92 -8.77 -4.11
CA GLY A 195 -10.76 -7.50 -3.40
C GLY A 195 -10.03 -7.65 -2.06
N THR A 196 -10.35 -8.68 -1.28
CA THR A 196 -9.66 -8.99 -0.02
C THR A 196 -8.19 -9.33 -0.25
N ALA A 197 -7.88 -10.15 -1.26
CA ALA A 197 -6.50 -10.47 -1.63
C ALA A 197 -5.72 -9.22 -2.10
N GLN A 198 -6.34 -8.37 -2.91
CA GLN A 198 -5.75 -7.09 -3.35
C GLN A 198 -5.41 -6.21 -2.16
N LYS A 199 -6.34 -6.04 -1.21
CA LYS A 199 -6.09 -5.28 0.03
C LYS A 199 -4.91 -5.86 0.81
N ALA A 200 -4.89 -7.18 1.01
CA ALA A 200 -3.84 -7.86 1.75
C ALA A 200 -2.47 -7.65 1.09
N VAL A 201 -2.36 -7.84 -0.23
CA VAL A 201 -1.12 -7.61 -0.99
C VAL A 201 -0.68 -6.15 -0.93
N LEU A 202 -1.59 -5.19 -1.07
CA LEU A 202 -1.27 -3.76 -0.98
C LEU A 202 -0.69 -3.42 0.40
N ASN A 203 -1.35 -3.85 1.48
CA ASN A 203 -0.85 -3.61 2.83
C ASN A 203 0.48 -4.31 3.09
N LEU A 204 0.68 -5.53 2.57
CA LEU A 204 1.98 -6.22 2.68
C LEU A 204 3.08 -5.43 1.95
N PHE A 205 2.82 -5.00 0.72
CA PHE A 205 3.76 -4.21 -0.07
C PHE A 205 4.11 -2.90 0.62
N SER A 206 3.10 -2.08 0.88
CA SER A 206 3.23 -0.70 1.35
C SER A 206 3.80 -0.66 2.78
N THR A 207 3.34 -1.54 3.68
CA THR A 207 3.89 -1.61 5.04
C THR A 207 5.34 -2.09 5.03
N THR A 208 5.68 -3.09 4.21
CA THR A 208 7.07 -3.58 4.13
C THR A 208 8.00 -2.48 3.62
N LEU A 209 7.59 -1.72 2.61
CA LEU A 209 8.33 -0.53 2.14
C LEU A 209 8.61 0.43 3.30
N MET A 210 7.57 0.80 4.06
CA MET A 210 7.70 1.79 5.14
C MET A 210 8.57 1.27 6.29
N VAL A 211 8.46 -0.01 6.64
CA VAL A 211 9.34 -0.66 7.63
C VAL A 211 10.80 -0.61 7.17
N ARG A 212 11.09 -0.94 5.90
CA ARG A 212 12.46 -0.94 5.36
C ARG A 212 13.04 0.47 5.17
N MET A 213 12.18 1.48 4.99
CA MET A 213 12.54 2.91 5.02
C MET A 213 12.69 3.47 6.44
N GLY A 214 12.56 2.63 7.47
CA GLY A 214 12.77 3.05 8.86
C GLY A 214 11.60 3.84 9.46
N ALA A 215 10.40 3.75 8.89
CA ALA A 215 9.21 4.40 9.47
C ALA A 215 8.76 3.76 10.80
N THR A 216 9.33 2.62 11.17
CA THR A 216 9.08 1.92 12.43
C THR A 216 10.34 1.77 13.29
N TYR A 217 10.13 1.63 14.60
CA TYR A 217 11.12 1.15 15.57
C TYR A 217 10.49 -0.03 16.31
N ASP A 218 11.08 -1.21 16.21
CA ASP A 218 10.36 -2.47 16.49
C ASP A 218 9.04 -2.51 15.72
N ASN A 219 7.91 -2.59 16.42
CA ASN A 219 6.56 -2.53 15.87
C ASN A 219 5.85 -1.20 16.14
N LEU A 220 6.59 -0.14 16.47
CA LEU A 220 6.05 1.20 16.78
C LEU A 220 6.16 2.13 15.56
N MET A 221 5.08 2.86 15.25
CA MET A 221 5.00 3.80 14.11
C MET A 221 5.65 5.15 14.48
N VAL A 222 6.98 5.22 14.40
CA VAL A 222 7.76 6.39 14.82
C VAL A 222 7.78 7.54 13.80
N ASN A 223 7.12 7.38 12.65
CA ASN A 223 6.85 8.46 11.67
C ASN A 223 5.37 8.92 11.66
N VAL A 224 4.58 8.56 12.68
CA VAL A 224 3.16 8.96 12.75
C VAL A 224 3.00 10.48 12.73
N ARG A 225 1.98 10.98 12.00
CA ARG A 225 1.58 12.39 12.08
C ARG A 225 0.69 12.61 13.29
N ILE A 226 1.08 13.54 14.17
CA ILE A 226 0.35 13.82 15.42
C ILE A 226 -0.72 14.89 15.16
N ASP A 227 -1.87 14.47 14.64
CA ASP A 227 -2.96 15.38 14.25
C ASP A 227 -4.05 15.55 15.33
N ASN A 228 -3.97 14.82 16.45
CA ASN A 228 -4.96 14.88 17.53
C ASN A 228 -4.39 14.45 18.88
N VAL A 229 -5.13 14.76 19.95
CA VAL A 229 -4.76 14.47 21.35
C VAL A 229 -4.46 12.98 21.58
N LYS A 230 -5.23 12.07 20.97
CA LYS A 230 -5.01 10.62 21.10
C LYS A 230 -3.67 10.20 20.49
N LEU A 231 -3.30 10.74 19.33
CA LEU A 231 -2.01 10.45 18.70
C LEU A 231 -0.84 11.08 19.47
N ARG A 232 -1.06 12.23 20.12
CA ARG A 232 -0.06 12.84 21.00
C ARG A 232 0.24 11.96 22.21
N GLN A 233 -0.81 11.43 22.87
CA GLN A 233 -0.62 10.49 23.97
C GLN A 233 0.10 9.23 23.51
N ARG A 234 -0.34 8.64 22.39
CA ARG A 234 0.31 7.46 21.81
C ARG A 234 1.79 7.70 21.52
N ALA A 235 2.15 8.90 21.04
CA ALA A 235 3.53 9.28 20.80
C ALA A 235 4.36 9.34 22.10
N ALA A 236 3.80 9.90 23.18
CA ALA A 236 4.44 9.90 24.49
C ALA A 236 4.66 8.47 25.01
N ASP A 237 3.64 7.61 24.92
CA ASP A 237 3.73 6.20 25.32
C ASP A 237 4.82 5.46 24.53
N MET A 238 4.95 5.74 23.22
CA MET A 238 6.03 5.18 22.39
C MET A 238 7.41 5.63 22.88
N LEU A 239 7.58 6.91 23.21
CA LEU A 239 8.86 7.43 23.70
C LEU A 239 9.25 6.81 25.03
N VAL A 240 8.33 6.75 26.00
CA VAL A 240 8.56 6.07 27.28
C VAL A 240 9.02 4.63 27.06
N ARG A 241 8.40 3.91 26.10
CA ARG A 241 8.77 2.53 25.78
C ARG A 241 10.13 2.40 25.08
N ILE A 242 10.53 3.39 24.30
CA ILE A 242 11.80 3.42 23.56
C ILE A 242 12.96 3.81 24.46
N THR A 243 12.79 4.80 25.33
CA THR A 243 13.88 5.47 26.06
C THR A 243 13.90 5.14 27.55
N GLY A 244 12.78 4.66 28.11
CA GLY A 244 12.61 4.49 29.56
C GLY A 244 12.41 5.80 30.34
N SER A 245 12.20 6.92 29.65
CA SER A 245 11.95 8.23 30.29
C SER A 245 10.59 8.29 30.99
N SER A 246 10.36 9.35 31.77
CA SER A 246 9.02 9.64 32.28
C SER A 246 8.10 10.14 31.16
N GLU A 247 6.78 10.04 31.38
CA GLU A 247 5.78 10.61 30.47
C GLU A 247 5.93 12.14 30.33
N ALA A 248 6.25 12.82 31.43
CA ALA A 248 6.45 14.27 31.43
C ALA A 248 7.63 14.67 30.54
N ASP A 249 8.76 13.94 30.63
CA ASP A 249 9.93 14.17 29.79
C ASP A 249 9.61 13.85 28.32
N ALA A 250 8.86 12.77 28.07
CA ALA A 250 8.45 12.40 26.71
C ALA A 250 7.57 13.47 26.05
N LEU A 251 6.60 14.04 26.78
CA LEU A 251 5.77 15.13 26.29
C LEU A 251 6.58 16.41 26.03
N ALA A 252 7.49 16.76 26.94
CA ALA A 252 8.38 17.91 26.75
C ALA A 252 9.29 17.74 25.52
N ALA A 253 9.85 16.54 25.33
CA ALA A 253 10.68 16.22 24.16
C ALA A 253 9.88 16.26 22.85
N LEU A 254 8.61 15.80 22.86
CA LEU A 254 7.72 15.94 21.70
C LEU A 254 7.50 17.40 21.31
N ASP A 255 7.29 18.28 22.31
CA ASP A 255 7.12 19.71 22.04
C ASP A 255 8.38 20.35 21.45
N GLN A 256 9.55 20.03 22.01
CA GLN A 256 10.84 20.47 21.46
C GLN A 256 11.09 19.94 20.04
N ALA A 257 10.63 18.73 19.75
CA ALA A 257 10.77 18.09 18.45
C ALA A 257 9.69 18.49 17.43
N GLY A 258 8.79 19.42 17.75
CA GLY A 258 7.67 19.79 16.87
C GLY A 258 6.73 18.62 16.55
N GLY A 259 6.60 17.66 17.46
CA GLY A 259 5.81 16.43 17.29
C GLY A 259 6.56 15.27 16.63
N GLY A 260 7.83 15.43 16.24
CA GLY A 260 8.63 14.37 15.64
C GLY A 260 9.09 13.31 16.65
N VAL A 261 8.48 12.11 16.63
CA VAL A 261 8.82 11.02 17.58
C VAL A 261 10.29 10.62 17.51
N LYS A 262 10.87 10.49 16.31
CA LYS A 262 12.29 10.12 16.16
C LYS A 262 13.23 11.17 16.75
N THR A 263 12.97 12.44 16.46
CA THR A 263 13.77 13.54 17.01
C THR A 263 13.63 13.60 18.53
N ALA A 264 12.40 13.49 19.06
CA ALA A 264 12.15 13.46 20.50
C ALA A 264 12.90 12.30 21.20
N ALA A 265 12.94 11.11 20.58
CA ALA A 265 13.69 9.98 21.12
C ALA A 265 15.21 10.26 21.20
N LEU A 266 15.77 10.96 20.21
CA LEU A 266 17.19 11.34 20.21
C LEU A 266 17.49 12.45 21.23
N LEU A 267 16.59 13.43 21.41
CA LEU A 267 16.72 14.44 22.45
C LEU A 267 16.74 13.80 23.85
N LEU A 268 15.86 12.83 24.09
CA LEU A 268 15.83 12.06 25.35
C LEU A 268 17.07 11.19 25.54
N ALA A 269 17.73 10.78 24.44
CA ALA A 269 19.02 10.08 24.47
C ALA A 269 20.21 11.03 24.66
N GLY A 270 19.98 12.34 24.79
CA GLY A 270 20.99 13.35 25.08
C GLY A 270 21.56 14.08 23.87
N HIS A 271 21.02 13.87 22.66
CA HIS A 271 21.43 14.67 21.50
C HIS A 271 20.89 16.10 21.59
N THR A 272 21.65 17.05 21.04
CA THR A 272 21.12 18.37 20.69
C THR A 272 20.12 18.26 19.52
N ALA A 273 19.34 19.33 19.25
CA ALA A 273 18.44 19.35 18.10
C ALA A 273 19.20 19.18 16.76
N GLU A 274 20.35 19.84 16.63
CA GLU A 274 21.24 19.72 15.47
C GLU A 274 21.86 18.31 15.39
N GLY A 275 22.35 17.79 16.52
CA GLY A 275 22.88 16.43 16.61
C GLY A 275 21.85 15.36 16.24
N ALA A 276 20.59 15.52 16.66
CA ALA A 276 19.50 14.62 16.31
C ALA A 276 19.18 14.67 14.81
N ALA A 277 19.14 15.86 14.21
CA ALA A 277 18.94 16.02 12.77
C ALA A 277 20.06 15.36 11.97
N GLN A 278 21.32 15.60 12.35
CA GLN A 278 22.49 14.99 11.72
C GLN A 278 22.50 13.45 11.85
N ALA A 279 22.14 12.93 13.02
CA ALA A 279 22.06 11.50 13.27
C ALA A 279 21.00 10.82 12.38
N LEU A 280 19.83 11.45 12.23
CA LEU A 280 18.78 10.95 11.33
C LEU A 280 19.21 11.03 9.87
N GLU A 281 19.81 12.13 9.42
CA GLU A 281 20.29 12.26 8.04
C GLU A 281 21.32 11.17 7.71
N THR A 282 22.35 11.01 8.56
CA THR A 282 23.46 10.06 8.35
C THR A 282 22.98 8.61 8.33
N THR A 283 21.85 8.30 8.97
CA THR A 283 21.29 6.94 9.05
C THR A 283 20.12 6.70 8.10
N GLY A 284 19.82 7.64 7.21
CA GLY A 284 18.67 7.56 6.31
C GLY A 284 17.34 7.51 7.06
N GLY A 285 17.25 8.21 8.19
CA GLY A 285 16.07 8.31 9.04
C GLY A 285 15.79 7.08 9.91
N ARG A 286 16.72 6.13 10.03
CA ARG A 286 16.52 4.87 10.77
C ARG A 286 16.83 5.06 12.26
N LEU A 287 15.78 5.20 13.09
CA LEU A 287 15.90 5.55 14.50
C LEU A 287 16.82 4.60 15.30
N ARG A 288 16.74 3.28 15.06
CA ARG A 288 17.59 2.31 15.76
C ARG A 288 19.08 2.53 15.49
N ALA A 289 19.44 2.90 14.26
CA ALA A 289 20.82 3.22 13.92
C ALA A 289 21.22 4.59 14.49
N ALA A 290 20.32 5.58 14.45
CA ALA A 290 20.58 6.91 14.98
C ALA A 290 20.85 6.88 16.50
N LEU A 291 20.08 6.10 17.27
CA LEU A 291 20.27 5.93 18.72
C LEU A 291 21.58 5.20 19.09
N ALA A 292 22.23 4.54 18.14
CA ALA A 292 23.53 3.89 18.36
C ALA A 292 24.71 4.85 18.16
N LEU A 293 24.48 6.06 17.62
CA LEU A 293 25.49 7.09 17.50
C LEU A 293 25.70 7.78 18.86
N PRO A 294 26.92 8.24 19.17
CA PRO A 294 27.16 9.00 20.40
C PRO A 294 26.39 10.33 20.37
N PRO A 295 25.89 10.81 21.53
CA PRO A 295 25.27 12.12 21.63
C PRO A 295 26.23 13.22 21.15
N ALA A 296 25.69 14.13 20.32
CA ALA A 296 26.37 15.31 19.78
C ALA A 296 25.58 16.57 20.11
#